data_AF-A0A6P5X8V0-F1
#
_entry.id   AF-A0A6P5X8V0-F1
#
_cell.length_a   1.000
_cell.length_b   1.000
_cell.length_c   1.000
_cell.angle_alpha   90.00
_cell.angle_beta   90.00
_cell.angle_gamma   90.00
#
_symmetry.space_group_name_H-M   'P 1'
#
loop_
_entity.id
_entity.type
_entity.pdbx_description
1 polymer ?
#
loop_
_entity_poly.entity_id
_entity_poly.type
_entity_poly.pdbx_seq_one_letter_code
_entity_poly.pdbx_strand_id
1 'polypeptide(L)'
;MMEGQPQVKATLRLGSELYTVNAKKGGALSEQLSSMKEESMSILKEFITKHNVPNDVPDELVESSSEDDEEDEQVPKKSHVKSKKAKIN
;
A
#
# COMPACT_ATOMS: atom_id res chain seq x y z
N MET A 1 -13.22 30.14 19.92
CA MET A 1 -12.29 29.41 19.05
C MET A 1 -13.01 29.19 17.73
N MET A 2 -12.47 29.69 16.62
CA MET A 2 -13.13 29.50 15.32
C MET A 2 -12.89 28.05 14.92
N GLU A 3 -13.91 27.21 15.01
CA GLU A 3 -13.83 25.83 14.53
C GLU A 3 -13.65 25.87 13.01
N GLY A 4 -12.39 25.79 12.58
CA GLY A 4 -12.02 25.76 11.17
C GLY A 4 -12.74 24.62 10.46
N GLN A 5 -13.21 24.91 9.25
CA GLN A 5 -13.80 23.87 8.41
C GLN A 5 -12.78 22.76 8.12
N PRO A 6 -13.22 21.51 7.97
CA PRO A 6 -12.33 20.41 7.62
C PRO A 6 -11.67 20.70 6.27
N GLN A 7 -10.33 20.66 6.25
CA GLN A 7 -9.56 21.03 5.07
C GLN A 7 -9.26 19.84 4.16
N VAL A 8 -9.49 18.61 4.65
CA VAL A 8 -9.23 17.38 3.92
C VAL A 8 -10.47 16.51 3.85
N LYS A 9 -10.71 15.98 2.65
CA LYS A 9 -11.80 15.07 2.32
C LYS A 9 -11.29 14.08 1.28
N ALA A 10 -11.65 12.81 1.44
CA ALA A 10 -11.34 11.78 0.48
C ALA A 10 -12.59 10.97 0.14
N THR A 11 -12.62 10.45 -1.08
CA THR A 11 -13.62 9.49 -1.51
C THR A 11 -12.89 8.26 -2.02
N LEU A 12 -13.16 7.11 -1.41
CA LEU A 12 -12.56 5.82 -1.73
C LEU A 12 -13.61 5.01 -2.49
N ARG A 13 -13.25 4.52 -3.67
CA ARG A 13 -14.10 3.61 -4.46
C ARG A 13 -13.45 2.23 -4.45
N LEU A 14 -14.08 1.27 -3.79
CA LEU A 14 -13.61 -0.11 -3.67
C LEU A 14 -14.57 -1.01 -4.44
N GLY A 15 -14.23 -1.31 -5.70
CA GLY A 15 -15.13 -1.98 -6.64
C GLY A 15 -16.41 -1.18 -6.89
N SER A 16 -17.54 -1.73 -6.43
CA SER A 16 -18.87 -1.13 -6.50
C SER A 16 -19.22 -0.27 -5.29
N GLU A 17 -18.46 -0.37 -4.19
CA GLU A 17 -18.70 0.37 -2.94
C GLU A 17 -18.00 1.73 -2.98
N LEU A 18 -18.68 2.77 -2.47
CA LEU A 18 -18.18 4.14 -2.41
C LEU A 18 -18.21 4.63 -0.97
N TYR A 19 -17.05 5.02 -0.45
CA TYR A 19 -16.89 5.53 0.91
C TYR A 19 -16.41 6.97 0.87
N THR A 20 -16.93 7.81 1.76
CA THR A 20 -16.47 9.19 1.92
C THR A 20 -15.88 9.36 3.30
N VAL A 21 -14.63 9.78 3.35
CA VAL A 21 -13.88 10.06 4.58
C VAL A 21 -13.76 11.57 4.72
N ASN A 22 -14.30 12.12 5.80
CA ASN A 22 -14.21 13.54 6.11
C ASN A 22 -13.37 13.74 7.36
N ALA A 23 -12.43 14.68 7.33
CA ALA A 23 -11.71 15.03 8.54
C ALA A 23 -12.64 15.62 9.61
N LYS A 24 -12.24 15.43 10.87
CA LYS A 24 -12.87 16.07 12.03
C LYS A 24 -12.79 17.59 11.89
N LYS A 25 -13.83 18.26 12.37
CA LYS A 25 -13.92 19.73 12.36
C LYS A 25 -12.90 20.29 13.36
N GLY A 26 -12.15 21.32 12.97
CA GLY A 26 -11.05 21.85 13.78
C GLY A 26 -9.80 20.96 13.81
N GLY A 27 -8.79 21.38 14.58
CA GLY A 27 -7.50 20.71 14.67
C GLY A 27 -6.48 21.17 13.63
N ALA A 28 -5.21 20.78 13.83
CA ALA A 28 -4.15 21.02 12.86
C ALA A 28 -4.34 20.13 11.62
N LEU A 29 -3.83 20.56 10.46
CA LEU A 29 -3.87 19.77 9.23
C LEU A 29 -3.30 18.36 9.41
N SER A 30 -2.24 18.21 10.21
CA SER A 30 -1.63 16.92 10.53
C SER A 30 -2.58 15.99 11.31
N GLU A 31 -3.38 16.53 12.23
CA GLU A 31 -4.36 15.77 13.00
C GLU A 31 -5.54 15.33 12.13
N GLN A 32 -5.99 16.22 11.24
CA GLN A 32 -7.01 15.94 10.24
C GLN A 32 -6.56 14.82 9.28
N LEU A 33 -5.33 14.88 8.79
CA LEU A 33 -4.73 13.84 7.96
C LEU A 33 -4.56 12.51 8.71
N SER A 34 -4.15 12.57 9.98
CA SER A 34 -4.00 11.38 10.82
C SER A 34 -5.34 10.68 11.05
N SER A 35 -6.39 11.46 11.33
CA SER A 35 -7.76 10.95 11.49
C SER A 35 -8.28 10.34 10.17
N MET A 36 -8.08 11.04 9.05
CA MET A 36 -8.49 10.55 7.73
C MET A 36 -7.78 9.25 7.36
N LYS A 37 -6.48 9.14 7.69
CA LYS A 37 -5.70 7.91 7.50
C LYS A 37 -6.29 6.76 8.30
N GLU A 38 -6.56 6.96 9.58
CA GLU A 38 -7.12 5.92 10.45
C GLU A 38 -8.46 5.40 9.94
N GLU A 39 -9.38 6.32 9.59
CA GLU A 39 -10.69 5.97 9.06
C GLU A 39 -10.58 5.24 7.71
N SER A 40 -9.71 5.72 6.82
CA SER A 40 -9.43 5.05 5.53
C SER A 40 -8.89 3.64 5.72
N MET A 41 -7.97 3.44 6.67
CA MET A 41 -7.40 2.12 6.97
C MET A 41 -8.44 1.17 7.56
N SER A 42 -9.35 1.66 8.41
CA SER A 42 -10.47 0.85 8.90
C SER A 42 -11.38 0.39 7.76
N ILE A 43 -11.75 1.29 6.85
CA ILE A 43 -12.57 0.96 5.66
C ILE A 43 -11.88 -0.12 4.82
N LEU A 44 -10.58 0.06 4.53
CA LEU A 44 -9.80 -0.91 3.76
C LEU A 44 -9.74 -2.27 4.45
N LYS A 45 -9.49 -2.29 5.76
CA LYS A 45 -9.44 -3.52 6.54
C LYS A 45 -10.78 -4.25 6.49
N GLU A 46 -11.87 -3.54 6.76
CA GLU A 46 -13.23 -4.10 6.74
C GLU A 46 -13.56 -4.67 5.36
N PHE A 47 -13.29 -3.90 4.31
CA PHE A 47 -13.50 -4.34 2.93
C PHE A 47 -12.71 -5.61 2.61
N ILE A 48 -11.41 -5.65 2.92
CA ILE A 48 -10.59 -6.84 2.69
C ILE A 48 -11.13 -8.03 3.49
N THR A 49 -11.43 -7.86 4.78
CA THR A 49 -11.93 -8.97 5.60
C THR A 49 -13.28 -9.53 5.12
N LYS A 50 -14.14 -8.68 4.56
CA LYS A 50 -15.45 -9.08 4.03
C LYS A 50 -15.33 -9.81 2.69
N HIS A 51 -14.42 -9.38 1.83
CA HIS A 51 -14.33 -9.87 0.45
C HIS A 51 -13.24 -10.93 0.24
N ASN A 52 -12.23 -10.99 1.12
CA ASN A 52 -11.13 -11.93 1.06
C ASN A 52 -11.37 -13.12 2.01
N VAL A 53 -12.61 -13.61 2.06
CA VAL A 53 -12.92 -14.87 2.76
C VAL A 53 -11.93 -15.91 2.22
N PRO A 54 -11.10 -16.53 3.07
CA PRO A 54 -10.20 -17.57 2.61
C PRO A 54 -11.09 -18.63 1.99
N ASN A 55 -10.88 -18.86 0.69
CA ASN A 55 -11.41 -20.06 0.08
C ASN A 55 -10.77 -21.20 0.89
N ASP A 56 -11.58 -22.08 1.48
CA ASP A 56 -11.22 -23.23 2.32
C ASP A 56 -10.49 -24.31 1.47
N VAL A 57 -9.53 -23.86 0.66
CA VAL A 57 -8.61 -24.71 -0.07
C VAL A 57 -7.46 -24.90 0.90
N PRO A 58 -7.28 -26.11 1.46
CA PRO A 58 -6.09 -26.39 2.23
C PRO A 58 -4.89 -26.05 1.35
N ASP A 59 -3.96 -25.26 1.87
CA ASP A 59 -2.64 -25.14 1.28
C ASP A 59 -2.13 -26.58 1.09
N GLU A 60 -1.96 -27.03 -0.15
CA GLU A 60 -1.21 -28.26 -0.40
C GLU A 60 0.17 -28.00 0.20
N LEU A 61 0.47 -28.72 1.29
CA LEU A 61 1.79 -28.75 1.89
C LEU A 61 2.76 -29.05 0.75
N VAL A 62 3.48 -28.02 0.30
CA VAL A 62 4.62 -28.20 -0.60
C VAL A 62 5.65 -28.92 0.26
N GLU A 63 5.59 -30.25 0.26
CA GLU A 63 6.64 -31.10 0.79
C GLU A 63 7.94 -30.69 0.09
N SER A 64 8.83 -30.17 0.91
CA SER A 64 10.20 -29.78 0.60
C SER A 64 10.88 -30.76 -0.35
N SER A 65 11.47 -30.25 -1.44
CA SER A 65 12.69 -30.84 -1.98
C SER A 65 13.83 -29.88 -1.64
N SER A 66 14.49 -30.17 -0.52
CA SER A 66 15.78 -29.60 -0.18
C SER A 66 16.81 -30.26 -1.10
N GLU A 67 17.27 -29.56 -2.12
CA GLU A 67 18.60 -29.82 -2.68
C GLU A 67 19.45 -28.61 -2.33
N ASP A 68 20.19 -28.82 -1.25
CA ASP A 68 21.35 -28.06 -0.82
C ASP A 68 22.38 -28.11 -1.96
N ASP A 69 22.63 -26.98 -2.63
CA ASP A 69 23.89 -26.78 -3.33
C ASP A 69 24.46 -25.44 -2.88
N GLU A 70 25.62 -25.57 -2.31
CA GLU A 70 26.26 -24.64 -1.40
C GLU A 70 27.02 -23.59 -2.21
N GLU A 71 27.12 -22.38 -1.65
CA GLU A 71 28.14 -21.37 -1.97
C GLU A 71 28.08 -20.71 -3.37
N ASP A 72 27.59 -19.47 -3.43
CA ASP A 72 28.52 -18.34 -3.59
C ASP A 72 27.84 -17.02 -3.20
N GLU A 73 28.42 -16.38 -2.19
CA GLU A 73 28.17 -14.99 -1.84
C GLU A 73 28.13 -14.09 -3.08
N GLN A 74 27.15 -13.18 -3.17
CA GLN A 74 27.40 -11.81 -3.62
C GLN A 74 26.19 -10.89 -3.40
N VAL A 75 26.13 -10.35 -2.19
CA VAL A 75 25.48 -9.06 -1.94
C VAL A 75 26.31 -7.92 -2.59
N PRO A 76 25.75 -6.72 -2.76
CA PRO A 76 25.31 -6.19 -4.03
C PRO A 76 26.24 -5.06 -4.53
N LYS A 77 25.88 -4.48 -5.68
CA LYS A 77 25.91 -3.05 -6.02
C LYS A 77 26.61 -2.72 -7.35
N LYS A 78 26.01 -1.72 -7.98
CA LYS A 78 26.59 -0.68 -8.85
C LYS A 78 26.48 -0.89 -10.36
N SER A 79 25.59 -0.06 -10.89
CA SER A 79 25.91 1.04 -11.81
C SER A 79 26.11 0.71 -13.28
N HIS A 80 25.31 1.43 -14.07
CA HIS A 80 25.61 1.99 -15.38
C HIS A 80 26.05 0.97 -16.45
N VAL A 81 25.42 0.89 -17.60
CA VAL A 81 25.49 1.83 -18.71
C VAL A 81 24.52 1.23 -19.74
N LYS A 82 23.71 2.00 -20.47
CA LYS A 82 23.87 2.16 -21.92
C LYS A 82 22.72 3.03 -22.45
N SER A 83 22.99 4.32 -22.61
CA SER A 83 22.22 5.16 -23.54
C SER A 83 23.16 5.70 -24.60
N LYS A 84 22.91 5.22 -25.81
CA LYS A 84 23.65 5.39 -27.06
C LYS A 84 23.25 6.71 -27.74
N LYS A 85 24.20 7.59 -28.06
CA LYS A 85 24.08 8.59 -29.14
C LYS A 85 25.48 9.17 -29.46
N ALA A 86 26.13 8.74 -30.53
CA ALA A 86 26.10 9.24 -31.91
C ALA A 86 27.07 10.42 -32.17
N LYS A 87 27.88 10.20 -33.20
CA LYS A 87 29.04 10.93 -33.72
C LYS A 87 28.63 12.21 -34.47
N ILE A 88 29.41 13.29 -34.39
CA ILE A 88 29.56 14.28 -35.47
C ILE A 88 31.02 14.82 -35.47
N ASN A 89 31.46 15.15 -36.70
CA ASN A 89 32.81 15.36 -37.23
C ASN A 89 33.82 16.14 -36.39
#